data_AF-A0A3S0KSA1-F1
#
_entry.id   AF-A0A3S0KSA1-F1
#
_cell.length_a   1.000
_cell.length_b   1.000
_cell.length_c   1.000
_cell.angle_alpha   90.00
_cell.angle_beta   90.00
_cell.angle_gamma   90.00
#
_symmetry.space_group_name_H-M   'P 1'
#
loop_
_entity.id
_entity.type
_entity.pdbx_description
1 polymer ?
#
loop_
_entity_poly.entity_id
_entity_poly.type
_entity_poly.pdbx_seq_one_letter_code
_entity_poly.pdbx_strand_id
1 'polypeptide(L)'
;MKCSSCHNPHSQGMKLEGDAQCISCHADKSAAEHKMNIHQLVGAACTDCHMPWSKRSRDRSRRYDVRSHHFEVISPTESLGQYDYLYPFTQDGADPEHKMTKSWAAVQKIGICYDSWKYPPNTKECTDFDVMPNACSSCHDKEFPVPGKFDDIERNKLIEGESRFQRFIDATSK
;
A
#
# COMPACT_ATOMS: atom_id res chain seq x y z
N MET A 1 4.74 20.31 -7.67
CA MET A 1 4.71 19.45 -8.88
C MET A 1 3.27 19.31 -9.36
N LYS A 2 3.03 19.15 -10.67
CA LYS A 2 1.69 18.92 -11.25
C LYS A 2 1.70 17.66 -12.14
N CYS A 3 0.54 17.15 -12.55
CA CYS A 3 0.46 15.91 -13.35
C CYS A 3 1.35 15.98 -14.61
N SER A 4 1.26 17.11 -15.33
CA SER A 4 2.06 17.37 -16.53
C SER A 4 3.53 17.69 -16.26
N SER A 5 4.00 17.64 -15.00
CA SER A 5 5.42 17.66 -14.69
C SER A 5 6.07 16.32 -15.08
N CYS A 6 5.40 15.19 -14.84
CA CYS A 6 5.92 13.84 -15.07
C CYS A 6 5.23 13.12 -16.25
N HIS A 7 3.95 13.42 -16.49
CA HIS A 7 3.18 12.83 -17.59
C HIS A 7 3.13 13.74 -18.83
N ASN A 8 3.09 13.11 -20.00
CA ASN A 8 2.74 13.78 -21.25
C ASN A 8 1.20 13.85 -21.35
N PRO A 9 0.59 15.05 -21.45
CA PRO A 9 -0.87 15.18 -21.45
C PRO A 9 -1.55 14.65 -22.72
N HIS A 10 -0.82 14.45 -23.82
CA HIS A 10 -1.39 13.92 -25.07
C HIS A 10 -1.28 12.40 -25.17
N SER A 11 -0.13 11.83 -24.83
CA SER A 11 0.05 10.37 -24.84
C SER A 11 -0.39 9.69 -23.54
N GLN A 12 -0.57 10.46 -22.46
CA GLN A 12 -0.80 9.98 -21.09
C GLN A 12 0.35 9.14 -20.51
N GLY A 13 1.42 8.91 -21.29
CA GLY A 13 2.62 8.23 -20.86
C GLY A 13 3.53 9.10 -19.99
N MET A 14 4.61 8.49 -19.52
CA MET A 14 5.67 9.19 -18.79
C MET A 14 6.50 10.05 -19.75
N LYS A 15 7.08 11.14 -19.24
CA LYS A 15 8.05 11.95 -19.99
C LYS A 15 9.45 11.35 -20.01
N LEU A 16 9.82 10.67 -18.94
CA LEU A 16 11.07 9.93 -18.80
C LEU A 16 10.74 8.50 -18.34
N GLU A 17 11.51 7.54 -18.82
CA GLU A 17 11.30 6.12 -18.52
C GLU A 17 11.84 5.75 -17.14
N GLY A 18 11.04 4.97 -16.39
CA GLY A 18 11.42 4.42 -15.09
C GLY A 18 12.00 5.44 -14.11
N ASP A 19 13.10 5.06 -13.44
CA ASP A 19 13.74 5.88 -12.41
C ASP A 19 14.33 7.20 -12.92
N ALA A 20 14.58 7.32 -14.23
CA ALA A 20 15.08 8.57 -14.81
C ALA A 20 14.11 9.73 -14.54
N GLN A 21 12.80 9.45 -14.42
CA GLN A 21 11.80 10.45 -14.07
C GLN A 21 11.98 11.03 -12.67
N CYS A 22 12.41 10.22 -11.71
CA CYS A 22 12.65 10.64 -10.33
C CYS A 22 14.03 11.30 -10.21
N ILE A 23 15.05 10.66 -10.80
CA ILE A 23 16.45 11.06 -10.73
C ILE A 23 16.70 12.39 -11.46
N SER A 24 15.85 12.79 -12.42
CA SER A 24 15.95 14.10 -13.08
C SER A 24 15.89 15.28 -12.10
N CYS A 25 15.29 15.07 -10.92
CA CYS A 25 15.25 16.06 -9.84
C CYS A 25 15.94 15.59 -8.55
N HIS A 26 16.02 14.27 -8.30
CA HIS A 26 16.63 13.66 -7.11
C HIS A 26 17.92 12.92 -7.46
N ALA A 27 18.86 13.60 -8.10
CA ALA A 27 20.12 13.00 -8.56
C ALA A 27 20.94 12.37 -7.42
N ASP A 28 20.88 12.98 -6.24
CA ASP A 28 21.51 12.51 -5.00
C ASP A 28 20.92 11.20 -4.45
N LYS A 29 19.75 10.78 -4.94
CA LYS A 29 19.07 9.55 -4.53
C LYS A 29 19.27 8.39 -5.51
N SER A 30 20.09 8.56 -6.54
CA SER A 30 20.36 7.53 -7.55
C SER A 30 21.28 6.40 -7.06
N ALA A 31 21.95 6.62 -5.93
CA ALA A 31 22.99 5.73 -5.43
C ALA A 31 22.43 4.47 -4.76
N ALA A 32 23.22 3.39 -4.77
CA ALA A 32 22.85 2.09 -4.19
C ALA A 32 22.57 2.20 -2.69
N GLU A 33 23.27 3.12 -2.02
CA GLU A 33 23.17 3.43 -0.60
C GLU A 33 21.76 3.92 -0.23
N HIS A 34 21.05 4.58 -1.15
CA HIS A 34 19.68 5.00 -0.92
C HIS A 34 18.69 3.82 -0.97
N LYS A 35 18.96 2.81 -1.79
CA LYS A 35 18.06 1.67 -2.02
C LYS A 35 18.45 0.41 -1.24
N MET A 36 19.66 0.33 -0.71
CA MET A 36 20.39 -0.92 -0.41
C MET A 36 20.84 -1.68 -1.67
N ASN A 37 22.07 -2.21 -1.63
CA ASN A 37 22.65 -3.00 -2.72
C ASN A 37 21.76 -4.15 -3.19
N ILE A 38 21.14 -4.89 -2.26
CA ILE A 38 20.28 -6.03 -2.62
C ILE A 38 19.05 -5.60 -3.41
N HIS A 39 18.43 -4.47 -3.07
CA HIS A 39 17.28 -3.96 -3.81
C HIS A 39 17.67 -3.48 -5.20
N GLN A 40 18.86 -2.90 -5.36
CA GLN A 40 19.37 -2.58 -6.69
C GLN A 40 19.61 -3.84 -7.53
N LEU A 41 20.15 -4.92 -6.95
CA LEU A 41 20.39 -6.19 -7.66
C LEU A 41 19.10 -6.85 -8.14
N VAL A 42 18.01 -6.75 -7.39
CA VAL A 42 16.69 -7.27 -7.80
C VAL A 42 15.88 -6.27 -8.65
N GLY A 43 16.47 -5.10 -8.97
CA GLY A 43 15.86 -4.11 -9.86
C GLY A 43 14.74 -3.29 -9.24
N ALA A 44 14.76 -3.05 -7.92
CA ALA A 44 13.77 -2.22 -7.26
C ALA A 44 13.80 -0.77 -7.79
N ALA A 45 12.65 -0.31 -8.28
CA ALA A 45 12.45 1.03 -8.81
C ALA A 45 12.09 2.02 -7.69
N CYS A 46 12.30 3.31 -7.93
CA CYS A 46 11.89 4.37 -7.00
C CYS A 46 10.40 4.26 -6.64
N THR A 47 9.58 3.89 -7.62
CA THR A 47 8.13 3.75 -7.47
C THR A 47 7.72 2.56 -6.61
N ASP A 48 8.58 1.58 -6.38
CA ASP A 48 8.19 0.41 -5.57
C ASP A 48 8.02 0.78 -4.10
N CYS A 49 8.89 1.65 -3.57
CA CYS A 49 8.80 2.13 -2.20
C CYS A 49 8.03 3.45 -2.07
N HIS A 50 8.24 4.40 -2.98
CA HIS A 50 7.67 5.75 -2.89
C HIS A 50 6.26 5.86 -3.48
N MET A 51 5.87 4.91 -4.33
CA MET A 51 4.55 4.87 -4.96
C MET A 51 3.95 3.47 -4.82
N PRO A 52 3.80 2.93 -3.59
CA PRO A 52 3.26 1.60 -3.40
C PRO A 52 1.90 1.47 -4.08
N TRP A 53 1.55 0.24 -4.46
CA TRP A 53 0.25 -0.02 -5.06
C TRP A 53 -0.86 0.45 -4.13
N SER A 54 -1.80 1.23 -4.66
CA SER A 54 -2.92 1.81 -3.94
C SER A 54 -4.23 1.56 -4.68
N LYS A 55 -5.32 2.03 -4.09
CA LYS A 55 -6.67 1.95 -4.66
C LYS A 55 -7.02 3.24 -5.42
N ARG A 56 -7.72 3.14 -6.56
CA ARG A 56 -8.53 4.25 -7.11
C ARG A 56 -9.83 4.38 -6.31
N SER A 57 -9.98 5.46 -5.57
CA SER A 57 -11.05 5.63 -4.58
C SER A 57 -12.47 5.84 -5.13
N ARG A 58 -12.72 5.78 -6.46
CA ARG A 58 -14.04 6.14 -7.03
C ARG A 58 -14.55 5.37 -8.26
N ASP A 59 -13.69 4.69 -9.02
CA ASP A 59 -14.10 3.90 -10.19
C ASP A 59 -13.95 2.42 -9.93
N ARG A 60 -14.67 1.54 -10.65
CA ARG A 60 -14.55 0.05 -10.68
C ARG A 60 -13.10 -0.44 -10.73
N SER A 61 -12.42 -0.38 -9.60
CA SER A 61 -10.98 -0.50 -9.47
C SER A 61 -10.71 -1.74 -8.66
N ARG A 62 -9.83 -2.58 -9.18
CA ARG A 62 -9.29 -3.71 -8.42
C ARG A 62 -8.34 -3.10 -7.38
N ARG A 63 -8.22 -3.71 -6.19
CA ARG A 63 -7.15 -3.36 -5.25
C ARG A 63 -5.82 -3.45 -6.04
N TYR A 64 -4.95 -2.43 -5.93
CA TYR A 64 -3.65 -2.35 -6.62
C TYR A 64 -3.69 -2.06 -8.12
N ASP A 65 -4.75 -1.43 -8.64
CA ASP A 65 -4.79 -1.04 -10.05
C ASP A 65 -4.04 0.26 -10.36
N VAL A 66 -3.64 1.01 -9.34
CA VAL A 66 -2.89 2.27 -9.48
C VAL A 66 -1.73 2.36 -8.49
N ARG A 67 -0.68 3.06 -8.89
CA ARG A 67 0.42 3.46 -8.01
C ARG A 67 0.03 4.71 -7.21
N SER A 68 0.34 4.75 -5.92
CA SER A 68 0.05 5.92 -5.10
C SER A 68 0.81 7.15 -5.62
N HIS A 69 0.22 8.34 -5.50
CA HIS A 69 0.89 9.61 -5.80
C HIS A 69 1.20 10.37 -4.50
N HIS A 70 1.42 9.63 -3.41
CA HIS A 70 1.80 10.19 -2.11
C HIS A 70 3.30 10.51 -2.07
N PHE A 71 4.12 9.73 -2.78
CA PHE A 71 5.59 9.84 -2.89
C PHE A 71 6.36 9.65 -1.57
N GLU A 72 5.75 9.96 -0.42
CA GLU A 72 6.26 9.56 0.88
C GLU A 72 6.09 8.05 1.08
N VAL A 73 7.06 7.46 1.75
CA VAL A 73 7.09 6.03 2.05
C VAL A 73 6.01 5.75 3.08
N ILE A 74 5.01 4.98 2.69
CA ILE A 74 4.07 4.36 3.64
C ILE A 74 4.83 3.23 4.32
N SER A 75 5.19 3.42 5.58
CA SER A 75 5.94 2.44 6.37
C SER A 75 5.04 1.28 6.81
N PRO A 76 5.61 0.09 7.06
CA PRO A 76 4.85 -1.00 7.68
C PRO A 76 4.28 -0.64 9.06
N THR A 77 4.93 0.26 9.81
CA THR A 77 4.42 0.79 11.08
C THR A 77 3.09 1.54 10.89
N GLU A 78 2.96 2.33 9.82
CA GLU A 78 1.68 3.00 9.49
C GLU A 78 0.60 2.00 9.09
N SER A 79 0.93 0.99 8.28
CA SER A 79 -0.01 -0.09 7.94
C SER A 79 -0.45 -0.87 9.20
N LEU A 80 0.49 -1.17 10.12
CA LEU A 80 0.18 -1.84 11.39
C LEU A 80 -0.69 -0.95 12.29
N GLY A 81 -0.40 0.35 12.38
CA GLY A 81 -1.22 1.30 13.11
C GLY A 81 -2.64 1.38 12.54
N GLN A 82 -2.80 1.35 11.21
CA GLN A 82 -4.11 1.29 10.57
C GLN A 82 -4.82 -0.03 10.89
N TYR A 83 -4.10 -1.17 10.84
CA TYR A 83 -4.65 -2.46 11.22
C TYR A 83 -5.18 -2.46 12.66
N ASP A 84 -4.35 -2.00 13.61
CA ASP A 84 -4.70 -1.96 15.03
C ASP A 84 -5.82 -0.95 15.32
N TYR A 85 -5.94 0.12 14.54
CA TYR A 85 -7.08 1.04 14.59
C TYR A 85 -8.39 0.39 14.13
N LEU A 86 -8.33 -0.43 13.07
CA LEU A 86 -9.52 -1.07 12.50
C LEU A 86 -9.96 -2.31 13.28
N TYR A 87 -9.00 -3.04 13.87
CA TYR A 87 -9.24 -4.31 14.55
C TYR A 87 -10.36 -4.26 15.60
N PRO A 88 -10.46 -3.26 16.50
CA PRO A 88 -11.56 -3.17 17.47
C PRO A 88 -12.94 -3.18 16.82
N PHE A 89 -13.12 -2.56 15.64
CA PHE A 89 -14.40 -2.50 14.95
C PHE A 89 -14.86 -3.85 14.35
N THR A 90 -14.00 -4.87 14.43
CA THR A 90 -14.36 -6.26 14.08
C THR A 90 -15.14 -6.95 15.20
N GLN A 91 -15.16 -6.37 16.40
CA GLN A 91 -15.80 -6.90 17.60
C GLN A 91 -17.20 -6.29 17.78
N ASP A 92 -18.11 -7.08 18.34
CA ASP A 92 -19.46 -6.62 18.65
C ASP A 92 -19.44 -5.49 19.70
N GLY A 93 -20.23 -4.44 19.45
CA GLY A 93 -20.37 -3.32 20.40
C GLY A 93 -19.22 -2.30 20.42
N ALA A 94 -18.21 -2.43 19.54
CA ALA A 94 -17.05 -1.53 19.50
C ALA A 94 -17.36 -0.09 19.07
N ASP A 95 -18.48 0.14 18.37
CA ASP A 95 -18.94 1.44 17.91
C ASP A 95 -20.44 1.60 18.22
N PRO A 96 -20.82 2.46 19.19
CA PRO A 96 -22.22 2.69 19.56
C PRO A 96 -23.09 3.26 18.44
N GLU A 97 -22.50 3.96 17.46
CA GLU A 97 -23.22 4.49 16.30
C GLU A 97 -23.36 3.45 15.18
N HIS A 98 -22.71 2.30 15.34
CA HIS A 98 -22.68 1.19 14.41
C HIS A 98 -22.31 1.59 12.98
N LYS A 99 -21.41 2.56 12.80
CA LYS A 99 -20.94 2.94 11.46
C LYS A 99 -19.95 1.90 10.95
N MET A 100 -18.91 1.63 11.74
CA MET A 100 -17.85 0.71 11.33
C MET A 100 -18.24 -0.76 11.51
N THR A 101 -18.91 -1.11 12.61
CA THR A 101 -19.35 -2.50 12.86
C THR A 101 -20.39 -2.99 11.82
N LYS A 102 -21.22 -2.10 11.25
CA LYS A 102 -22.09 -2.45 10.11
C LYS A 102 -21.31 -2.76 8.84
N SER A 103 -20.29 -1.95 8.53
CA SER A 103 -19.39 -2.23 7.41
C SER A 103 -18.67 -3.56 7.60
N TRP A 104 -18.25 -3.89 8.83
CA TRP A 104 -17.64 -5.19 9.12
C TRP A 104 -18.59 -6.36 8.89
N ALA A 105 -19.81 -6.27 9.41
CA ALA A 105 -20.84 -7.30 9.19
C ALA A 105 -21.15 -7.51 7.69
N ALA A 106 -21.05 -6.46 6.88
CA ALA A 106 -21.18 -6.56 5.42
C ALA A 106 -19.96 -7.25 4.79
N VAL A 107 -18.74 -6.90 5.21
CA VAL A 107 -17.50 -7.58 4.79
C VAL A 107 -17.58 -9.09 5.10
N GLN A 108 -18.03 -9.49 6.28
CA GLN A 108 -18.19 -10.92 6.64
C GLN A 108 -19.19 -11.66 5.74
N LYS A 109 -20.23 -11.00 5.24
CA LYS A 109 -21.19 -11.58 4.28
C LYS A 109 -20.62 -11.69 2.87
N ILE A 110 -19.72 -10.78 2.50
CA ILE A 110 -19.00 -10.77 1.23
C ILE A 110 -17.92 -11.86 1.22
N GLY A 111 -17.27 -12.09 2.36
CA GLY A 111 -16.11 -12.98 2.47
C GLY A 111 -14.81 -12.21 2.17
N ILE A 112 -13.94 -12.79 1.35
CA ILE A 112 -12.66 -12.14 1.00
C ILE A 112 -12.93 -10.98 0.04
N CYS A 113 -12.61 -9.76 0.48
CA CYS A 113 -12.71 -8.57 -0.34
C CYS A 113 -11.80 -8.69 -1.58
N TYR A 114 -12.30 -8.27 -2.74
CA TYR A 114 -11.58 -8.23 -4.01
C TYR A 114 -11.15 -9.58 -4.63
N ASP A 115 -11.59 -10.72 -4.07
CA ASP A 115 -11.21 -12.08 -4.53
C ASP A 115 -12.05 -12.62 -5.70
N SER A 116 -13.13 -11.94 -6.12
CA SER A 116 -13.90 -12.39 -7.30
C SER A 116 -14.73 -11.30 -7.97
N TRP A 117 -14.99 -11.50 -9.27
CA TRP A 117 -15.98 -10.76 -10.07
C TRP A 117 -17.42 -10.86 -9.52
N LYS A 118 -17.65 -11.76 -8.55
CA LYS A 118 -18.96 -12.03 -7.94
C LYS A 118 -19.42 -10.92 -6.99
N TYR A 119 -18.51 -10.04 -6.55
CA TYR A 119 -18.81 -8.88 -5.73
C TYR A 119 -18.35 -7.62 -6.49
N PRO A 120 -19.22 -6.61 -6.66
CA PRO A 120 -18.88 -5.48 -7.51
C PRO A 120 -17.60 -4.82 -6.99
N PRO A 121 -16.62 -4.53 -7.87
CA PRO A 121 -15.42 -3.82 -7.51
C PRO A 121 -15.82 -2.50 -6.83
N ASN A 122 -15.38 -2.34 -5.58
CA ASN A 122 -15.66 -1.23 -4.65
C ASN A 122 -17.00 -1.27 -3.89
N THR A 123 -17.11 -2.21 -2.96
CA THR A 123 -17.98 -1.99 -1.80
C THR A 123 -17.28 -1.00 -0.86
N LYS A 124 -18.03 0.02 -0.40
CA LYS A 124 -17.51 1.00 0.57
C LYS A 124 -16.98 0.26 1.80
N GLU A 125 -17.67 -0.81 2.18
CA GLU A 125 -17.42 -1.68 3.31
C GLU A 125 -16.05 -2.36 3.24
N CYS A 126 -15.66 -2.88 2.06
CA CYS A 126 -14.30 -3.40 1.84
C CYS A 126 -13.22 -2.32 1.86
N THR A 127 -13.58 -1.04 1.66
CA THR A 127 -12.64 0.09 1.77
C THR A 127 -12.45 0.49 3.22
N ASP A 128 -13.55 0.49 3.98
CA ASP A 128 -13.57 0.82 5.40
C ASP A 128 -12.66 -0.12 6.22
N PHE A 129 -12.50 -1.37 5.78
CA PHE A 129 -11.65 -2.40 6.40
C PHE A 129 -10.43 -2.80 5.54
N ASP A 130 -9.95 -1.87 4.69
CA ASP A 130 -8.77 -2.06 3.87
C ASP A 130 -7.53 -1.51 4.59
N VAL A 131 -6.54 -2.37 4.86
CA VAL A 131 -5.22 -1.92 5.34
C VAL A 131 -4.35 -1.58 4.14
N MET A 132 -3.90 -0.33 4.07
CA MET A 132 -3.10 0.18 2.95
C MET A 132 -1.78 -0.58 2.86
N PRO A 133 -1.35 -0.96 1.65
CA PRO A 133 -0.01 -1.49 1.44
C PRO A 133 1.06 -0.49 1.85
N ASN A 134 2.11 -1.02 2.44
CA ASN A 134 3.33 -0.29 2.69
C ASN A 134 4.31 -0.45 1.52
N ALA A 135 5.38 0.33 1.56
CA ALA A 135 6.47 0.31 0.59
C ALA A 135 7.10 -1.09 0.38
N CYS A 136 7.24 -1.89 1.44
CA CYS A 136 7.83 -3.22 1.34
C CYS A 136 6.94 -4.19 0.56
N SER A 137 5.62 -3.98 0.63
CA SER A 137 4.64 -4.89 0.06
C SER A 137 4.79 -5.02 -1.46
N SER A 138 5.21 -3.97 -2.18
CA SER A 138 5.41 -3.99 -3.64
C SER A 138 6.30 -5.13 -4.15
N CYS A 139 7.26 -5.59 -3.33
CA CYS A 139 8.17 -6.69 -3.67
C CYS A 139 8.03 -7.90 -2.73
N HIS A 140 7.50 -7.68 -1.52
CA HIS A 140 7.27 -8.73 -0.51
C HIS A 140 5.78 -9.08 -0.43
N ASP A 141 5.27 -9.66 -1.51
CA ASP A 141 3.83 -9.88 -1.73
C ASP A 141 3.14 -10.77 -0.66
N LYS A 142 3.89 -11.65 -0.02
CA LYS A 142 3.39 -12.51 1.07
C LYS A 142 3.10 -11.73 2.36
N GLU A 143 3.67 -10.53 2.50
CA GLU A 143 3.51 -9.66 3.67
C GLU A 143 2.29 -8.73 3.53
N PHE A 144 1.57 -8.76 2.40
CA PHE A 144 0.33 -8.01 2.28
C PHE A 144 -0.75 -8.57 3.23
N PRO A 145 -1.43 -7.70 3.98
CA PRO A 145 -2.63 -8.08 4.70
C PRO A 145 -3.75 -8.39 3.70
N VAL A 146 -4.38 -9.55 3.90
CA VAL A 146 -5.58 -9.93 3.15
C VAL A 146 -6.71 -8.97 3.55
N PRO A 147 -7.37 -8.30 2.58
CA PRO A 147 -8.36 -7.29 2.89
C PRO A 147 -9.61 -7.93 3.49
N GLY A 148 -10.16 -7.31 4.53
CA GLY A 148 -11.29 -7.87 5.27
C GLY A 148 -10.95 -9.07 6.16
N LYS A 149 -9.67 -9.36 6.38
CA LYS A 149 -9.20 -10.42 7.27
C LYS A 149 -8.39 -9.82 8.42
N PHE A 150 -8.86 -10.06 9.64
CA PHE A 150 -8.27 -9.54 10.86
C PHE A 150 -8.05 -10.69 11.84
N ASP A 151 -6.85 -11.23 11.88
CA ASP A 151 -6.40 -12.27 12.80
C ASP A 151 -4.90 -12.13 13.11
N ASP A 152 -4.38 -12.99 14.00
CA ASP A 152 -2.97 -12.97 14.40
C ASP A 152 -2.02 -13.22 13.22
N ILE A 153 -2.45 -13.98 12.21
CA ILE A 153 -1.63 -14.28 11.03
C ILE A 153 -1.44 -13.00 10.22
N GLU A 154 -2.53 -12.28 9.90
CA GLU A 154 -2.45 -11.04 9.13
C GLU A 154 -1.73 -9.94 9.91
N ARG A 155 -1.93 -9.86 11.24
CA ARG A 155 -1.20 -8.91 12.09
C ARG A 155 0.31 -9.20 12.11
N ASN A 156 0.70 -10.46 12.25
CA ASN A 156 2.12 -10.85 12.31
C ASN A 156 2.87 -10.52 11.01
N LYS A 157 2.24 -10.61 9.83
CA LYS A 157 2.85 -10.16 8.56
C LYS A 157 3.29 -8.70 8.61
N LEU A 158 2.46 -7.83 9.20
CA LEU A 158 2.77 -6.40 9.32
C LEU A 158 3.92 -6.14 10.30
N ILE A 159 4.00 -6.91 11.39
CA ILE A 159 5.11 -6.86 12.35
C ILE A 159 6.42 -7.32 11.70
N GLU A 160 6.37 -8.40 10.90
CA GLU A 160 7.53 -8.86 10.13
C GLU A 160 8.00 -7.79 9.12
N GLY A 161 7.04 -7.12 8.47
CA GLY A 161 7.29 -5.97 7.61
C GLY A 161 7.97 -4.82 8.35
N GLU A 162 7.54 -4.47 9.56
CA GLU A 162 8.17 -3.44 10.39
C GLU A 162 9.62 -3.80 10.73
N SER A 163 9.87 -5.04 11.13
CA SER A 163 11.24 -5.54 11.36
C SER A 163 12.10 -5.45 10.10
N ARG A 164 11.54 -5.74 8.92
CA ARG A 164 12.21 -5.61 7.62
C ARG A 164 12.53 -4.16 7.29
N PHE A 165 11.58 -3.26 7.51
CA PHE A 165 11.76 -1.84 7.27
C PHE A 165 12.82 -1.24 8.18
N GLN A 166 12.87 -1.64 9.45
CA GLN A 166 13.93 -1.20 10.35
C GLN A 166 15.32 -1.61 9.85
N ARG A 167 15.48 -2.86 9.36
CA ARG A 167 16.75 -3.31 8.74
C ARG A 167 17.13 -2.47 7.52
N PHE A 168 16.15 -2.01 6.74
CA PHE A 168 16.39 -1.09 5.63
C PHE A 168 16.91 0.25 6.17
N ILE A 169 16.22 0.86 7.12
CA ILE A 169 16.64 2.13 7.74
C ILE A 169 18.05 2.04 8.32
N ASP A 170 18.37 0.98 9.06
CA ASP A 170 19.68 0.76 9.65
C ASP A 170 20.79 0.63 8.58
N ALA A 171 20.45 0.07 7.41
CA ALA A 171 21.38 -0.11 6.31
C ALA A 171 21.61 1.17 5.48
N THR A 172 20.61 2.06 5.41
CA THR A 172 20.64 3.26 4.56
C THR A 172 20.88 4.57 5.32
N SER A 173 20.89 4.56 6.65
CA SER A 173 21.08 5.77 7.49
C SER A 173 22.55 6.12 7.77
N LYS A 174 23.47 5.79 6.87
CA LYS A 174 24.91 6.05 7.02
C LYS A 174 25.38 7.23 6.17
#